data_AF-A0A921SE31-F1
#
_entry.id   AF-A0A921SE31-F1
#
_cell.length_a   1.000
_cell.length_b   1.000
_cell.length_c   1.000
_cell.angle_alpha   90.00
_cell.angle_beta   90.00
_cell.angle_gamma   90.00
#
_symmetry.space_group_name_H-M   'P 1'
#
loop_
_entity.id
_entity.type
_entity.pdbx_description
1 polymer ?
#
loop_
_entity_poly.entity_id
_entity_poly.type
_entity_poly.pdbx_seq_one_letter_code
_entity_poly.pdbx_strand_id
1 'polypeptide(L)'
;MPGYTKRFLDGEITVQDQLDKIRRSFEVISKANEFTVVEGTGHTGVGSIVDCNNARIAAELGVDMVLVANGGLGSAFDDLALNYSMCKVHGVKIRGVILNKVRRDRVAMLREYFPKAMKLWGEDVPLIGIVPNLPALSDPSMLDFEGLFKTQMLTSRSRRFQQYSKTTLVTAGLRRFLSKLTSPEFDNALFVTHVSRNDIILGFLSHAQTFELTNGIPYGGGLILTGSPSEDQPQDYLMNIIKHAQAPILYVPMTTFAAMEKITHFTAKFNPTDENRVHTLSSSVAVRGVTFDLDDTLWCGKTVIHKATSAFHAFLTQETPQLAEKFPPAVFDTLLSDFQRSLPDHAHDYTFLRKYTLRYCVKEVGAQNLQLGDAIKLETYLEEAFQAFLVPRSQPDLFDGVEQLFQGLEMELKASHTGTDSAPLLGVITNGNCEMDGLPKYFQDHMSFMVSAELVGTPKPSRVIFDAAVAKFPASYSRQHLVHVGDHYECDVEGAKRAGLRTIWVNAMWSKPDALTQADLTKEDAEQYAAADAIVKEVNAVLSVVKRWNMLAKTSLKE
;
A
#
# COMPACT_ATOMS: atom_id res chain seq x y z
N MET A 1 21.21 24.48 16.79
CA MET A 1 21.63 25.88 17.03
C MET A 1 23.15 25.92 17.10
N PRO A 2 23.83 26.86 16.41
CA PRO A 2 25.26 27.06 16.58
C PRO A 2 25.58 27.26 18.08
N GLY A 3 26.60 26.56 18.59
CA GLY A 3 27.05 26.72 19.98
C GLY A 3 26.28 25.92 21.05
N TYR A 4 25.29 25.09 20.68
CA TYR A 4 24.53 24.28 21.66
C TYR A 4 25.42 23.45 22.59
N THR A 5 26.34 22.66 22.02
CA THR A 5 27.28 21.83 22.78
C THR A 5 28.21 22.65 23.66
N LYS A 6 28.62 23.86 23.22
CA LYS A 6 29.47 24.75 24.01
C LYS A 6 28.73 25.24 25.25
N ARG A 7 27.50 25.74 25.08
CA ARG A 7 26.64 26.20 26.18
C ARG A 7 26.38 25.11 27.24
N PHE A 8 26.26 23.85 26.82
CA PHE A 8 26.18 22.73 27.76
C PHE A 8 27.47 22.55 28.57
N LEU A 9 28.62 22.55 27.89
CA LEU A 9 29.94 22.45 28.55
C LEU A 9 30.23 23.65 29.46
N ASP A 10 29.70 24.83 29.11
CA ASP A 10 29.78 26.05 29.92
C ASP A 10 28.77 26.06 31.09
N GLY A 11 27.95 25.01 31.24
CA GLY A 11 27.00 24.84 32.34
C GLY A 11 25.70 25.65 32.22
N GLU A 12 25.47 26.33 31.09
CA GLU A 12 24.23 27.09 30.86
C GLU A 12 23.01 26.19 30.60
N ILE A 13 23.25 24.92 30.25
CA ILE A 13 22.23 23.93 29.94
C ILE A 13 22.54 22.67 30.73
N THR A 14 21.59 22.18 31.53
CA THR A 14 21.77 20.94 32.28
C THR A 14 21.19 19.74 31.53
N VAL A 15 21.61 18.53 31.91
CA VAL A 15 21.02 17.28 31.38
C VAL A 15 19.53 17.21 31.76
N GLN A 16 19.19 17.55 33.01
CA GLN A 16 17.83 17.45 33.52
C GLN A 16 16.87 18.37 32.75
N ASP A 17 17.27 19.63 32.48
CA ASP A 17 16.44 20.57 31.73
C ASP A 17 16.12 20.07 30.31
N GLN A 18 17.04 19.32 29.71
CA GLN A 18 16.85 18.73 28.39
C GLN A 18 15.87 17.55 28.46
N LEU A 19 16.08 16.64 29.40
CA LEU A 19 15.21 15.47 29.60
C LEU A 19 13.77 15.89 29.93
N ASP A 20 13.58 16.89 30.78
CA ASP A 20 12.26 17.39 31.14
C ASP A 20 11.53 17.98 29.93
N LYS A 21 12.24 18.70 29.05
CA LYS A 21 11.67 19.21 27.80
C LYS A 21 11.27 18.07 26.86
N ILE A 22 12.13 17.07 26.70
CA ILE A 22 11.85 15.91 25.84
C ILE A 22 10.64 15.13 26.37
N ARG A 23 10.59 14.84 27.67
CA ARG A 23 9.47 14.12 28.31
C ARG A 23 8.16 14.88 28.12
N ARG A 24 8.16 16.20 28.38
CA ARG A 24 6.98 17.04 28.20
C ARG A 24 6.49 17.04 26.75
N SER A 25 7.40 17.18 25.78
CA SER A 25 7.05 17.13 24.35
C SER A 25 6.49 15.77 23.94
N PHE A 26 7.10 14.68 24.40
CA PHE A 26 6.62 13.33 24.15
C PHE A 26 5.22 13.11 24.72
N GLU A 27 4.98 13.45 25.99
CA GLU A 27 3.66 13.32 26.63
C GLU A 27 2.56 14.10 25.91
N VAL A 28 2.86 15.32 25.46
CA VAL A 28 1.89 16.15 24.72
C VAL A 28 1.52 15.48 23.39
N ILE A 29 2.51 14.98 22.64
CA ILE A 29 2.27 14.32 21.36
C ILE A 29 1.54 12.99 21.58
N SER A 30 1.97 12.18 22.54
CA SER A 30 1.37 10.87 22.80
C SER A 30 -0.05 10.93 23.35
N LYS A 31 -0.42 11.99 24.09
CA LYS A 31 -1.82 12.19 24.51
C LYS A 31 -2.74 12.59 23.35
N ALA A 32 -2.21 13.24 22.33
CA ALA A 32 -2.98 13.75 21.20
C ALA A 32 -3.13 12.73 20.06
N ASN A 33 -2.40 11.60 20.11
CA ASN A 33 -2.33 10.64 19.01
C ASN A 33 -2.49 9.20 19.54
N GLU A 34 -3.16 8.34 18.79
CA GLU A 34 -3.32 6.91 19.13
C GLU A 34 -1.98 6.15 19.15
N PHE A 35 -1.00 6.63 18.39
CA PHE A 35 0.33 6.06 18.30
C PHE A 35 1.38 7.15 18.09
N THR A 36 2.58 6.99 18.68
CA THR A 36 3.69 7.93 18.53
C THR A 36 4.95 7.21 18.07
N VAL A 37 5.54 7.67 16.98
CA VAL A 37 6.85 7.22 16.49
C VAL A 37 7.88 8.27 16.86
N VAL A 38 8.98 7.83 17.49
CA VAL A 38 10.11 8.70 17.85
C VAL A 38 11.28 8.38 16.93
N GLU A 39 11.67 9.32 16.08
CA GLU A 39 12.86 9.21 15.23
C GLU A 39 14.11 9.68 16.00
N GLY A 40 15.11 8.82 16.14
CA GLY A 40 16.42 9.18 16.67
C GLY A 40 17.30 9.84 15.61
N THR A 41 18.25 10.68 16.04
CA THR A 41 19.17 11.33 15.10
C THR A 41 20.42 10.50 14.87
N GLY A 42 20.66 10.03 13.64
CA GLY A 42 21.87 9.29 13.30
C GLY A 42 21.98 7.94 14.04
N HIS A 43 23.16 7.64 14.58
CA HIS A 43 23.42 6.41 15.33
C HIS A 43 23.02 6.56 16.81
N THR A 44 22.92 5.46 17.58
CA THR A 44 22.36 5.47 18.95
C THR A 44 23.15 6.30 19.96
N GLY A 45 24.43 6.59 19.66
CA GLY A 45 25.34 7.39 20.48
C GLY A 45 25.37 8.88 20.15
N VAL A 46 24.61 9.38 19.17
CA VAL A 46 24.55 10.82 18.90
C VAL A 46 23.95 11.52 20.13
N GLY A 47 24.68 12.49 20.69
CA GLY A 47 24.28 13.19 21.93
C GLY A 47 25.15 12.89 23.15
N SER A 48 26.19 12.06 23.03
CA SER A 48 27.03 11.68 24.18
C SER A 48 27.71 12.84 24.93
N ILE A 49 28.08 13.93 24.27
CA ILE A 49 28.69 15.09 24.97
C ILE A 49 27.71 15.72 25.96
N VAL A 50 26.43 15.78 25.58
CA VAL A 50 25.37 16.36 26.43
C VAL A 50 24.66 15.30 27.28
N ASP A 51 25.19 14.07 27.28
CA ASP A 51 24.68 12.91 28.01
C ASP A 51 23.21 12.57 27.70
N CYS A 52 22.71 12.98 26.54
CA CYS A 52 21.35 12.71 26.05
C CYS A 52 21.43 11.98 24.70
N ASN A 53 22.08 10.81 24.69
CA ASN A 53 22.14 9.99 23.48
C ASN A 53 20.79 9.31 23.19
N ASN A 54 20.57 8.87 21.94
CA ASN A 54 19.28 8.28 21.53
C ASN A 54 18.88 7.05 22.37
N ALA A 55 19.84 6.20 22.77
CA ALA A 55 19.56 5.04 23.60
C ALA A 55 19.09 5.45 25.01
N ARG A 56 19.77 6.43 25.63
CA ARG A 56 19.33 6.97 26.91
C ARG A 56 17.95 7.61 26.81
N ILE A 57 17.71 8.42 25.78
CA ILE A 57 16.41 9.07 25.58
C ILE A 57 15.31 8.00 25.46
N ALA A 58 15.54 6.92 24.72
CA ALA A 58 14.58 5.82 24.62
C ALA A 58 14.29 5.18 25.99
N ALA A 59 15.33 4.95 26.80
CA ALA A 59 15.17 4.43 28.16
C ALA A 59 14.37 5.39 29.07
N GLU A 60 14.69 6.68 29.04
CA GLU A 60 14.02 7.73 29.84
C GLU A 60 12.54 7.91 29.46
N LEU A 61 12.20 7.66 28.20
CA LEU A 61 10.82 7.69 27.69
C LEU A 61 10.10 6.35 27.88
N GLY A 62 10.81 5.28 28.23
CA GLY A 62 10.25 3.93 28.34
C GLY A 62 9.78 3.35 27.01
N VAL A 63 10.42 3.72 25.89
CA VAL A 63 10.05 3.26 24.55
C VAL A 63 10.96 2.15 24.03
N ASP A 64 10.37 1.19 23.34
CA ASP A 64 11.07 0.14 22.60
C ASP A 64 11.73 0.73 21.32
N MET A 65 12.86 0.16 20.89
CA MET A 65 13.58 0.61 19.69
C MET A 65 13.54 -0.40 18.55
N VAL A 66 13.53 0.13 17.32
CA VAL A 66 13.86 -0.60 16.09
C VAL A 66 15.15 -0.02 15.54
N LEU A 67 16.14 -0.87 15.25
CA LEU A 67 17.39 -0.42 14.65
C LEU A 67 17.33 -0.49 13.13
N VAL A 68 17.83 0.53 12.45
CA VAL A 68 17.87 0.61 10.99
C VAL A 68 19.32 0.77 10.55
N ALA A 69 19.79 -0.09 9.65
CA ALA A 69 21.14 -0.01 9.09
C ALA A 69 21.13 -0.16 7.58
N ASN A 70 22.15 0.39 6.91
CA ASN A 70 22.30 0.18 5.47
C ASN A 70 22.70 -1.28 5.17
N GLY A 71 22.26 -1.77 4.01
CA GLY A 71 22.41 -3.16 3.63
C GLY A 71 23.85 -3.65 3.50
N GLY A 72 24.11 -4.82 4.09
CA GLY A 72 25.38 -5.53 4.03
C GLY A 72 25.39 -6.61 5.11
N LEU A 73 26.08 -7.73 4.89
CA LEU A 73 26.12 -8.78 5.92
C LEU A 73 27.07 -8.39 7.05
N GLY A 74 28.36 -8.14 6.72
CA GLY A 74 29.36 -7.71 7.70
C GLY A 74 29.17 -6.24 8.10
N SER A 75 29.23 -5.32 7.13
CA SER A 75 29.18 -3.88 7.42
C SER A 75 27.96 -3.42 8.21
N ALA A 76 26.77 -3.98 7.93
CA ALA A 76 25.57 -3.63 8.68
C ALA A 76 25.59 -4.26 10.08
N PHE A 77 26.07 -5.50 10.20
CA PHE A 77 26.17 -6.17 11.50
C PHE A 77 27.17 -5.47 12.42
N ASP A 78 28.32 -5.04 11.89
CA ASP A 78 29.33 -4.29 12.64
C ASP A 78 28.79 -2.95 13.14
N ASP A 79 28.13 -2.19 12.26
CA ASP A 79 27.46 -0.92 12.63
C ASP A 79 26.38 -1.17 13.69
N LEU A 80 25.49 -2.14 13.47
CA LEU A 80 24.44 -2.47 14.41
C LEU A 80 24.97 -2.99 15.74
N ALA A 81 26.09 -3.71 15.78
CA ALA A 81 26.66 -4.24 17.03
C ALA A 81 27.11 -3.09 17.96
N LEU A 82 27.69 -2.03 17.40
CA LEU A 82 28.02 -0.82 18.16
C LEU A 82 26.75 -0.14 18.69
N ASN A 83 25.73 -0.01 17.83
CA ASN A 83 24.46 0.62 18.20
C ASN A 83 23.70 -0.18 19.28
N TYR A 84 23.66 -1.50 19.11
CA TYR A 84 23.05 -2.47 20.01
C TYR A 84 23.70 -2.43 21.40
N SER A 85 25.04 -2.35 21.45
CA SER A 85 25.78 -2.27 22.71
C SER A 85 25.38 -1.06 23.54
N MET A 86 25.18 0.10 22.89
CA MET A 86 24.70 1.31 23.57
C MET A 86 23.28 1.14 24.12
N CYS A 87 22.38 0.51 23.36
CA CYS A 87 21.03 0.21 23.82
C CYS A 87 21.04 -0.74 25.03
N LYS A 88 21.91 -1.75 25.03
CA LYS A 88 22.08 -2.65 26.18
C LYS A 88 22.54 -1.92 27.44
N VAL A 89 23.50 -1.01 27.32
CA VAL A 89 24.00 -0.22 28.47
C VAL A 89 22.86 0.56 29.13
N HIS A 90 21.93 1.10 28.35
CA HIS A 90 20.77 1.84 28.85
C HIS A 90 19.53 0.97 29.12
N GLY A 91 19.61 -0.35 28.94
CA GLY A 91 18.48 -1.27 29.19
C GLY A 91 17.32 -1.12 28.20
N VAL A 92 17.57 -0.61 27.00
CA VAL A 92 16.54 -0.40 25.98
C VAL A 92 16.23 -1.70 25.25
N LYS A 93 14.96 -2.09 25.20
CA LYS A 93 14.50 -3.27 24.49
C LYS A 93 14.45 -3.01 22.97
N ILE A 94 15.09 -3.88 22.21
CA ILE A 94 15.09 -3.81 20.75
C ILE A 94 14.07 -4.80 20.19
N ARG A 95 13.11 -4.31 19.41
CA ARG A 95 12.02 -5.10 18.84
C ARG A 95 12.31 -5.65 17.46
N GLY A 96 13.35 -5.16 16.81
CA GLY A 96 13.84 -5.74 15.58
C GLY A 96 14.84 -4.86 14.86
N VAL A 97 15.35 -5.42 13.76
CA VAL A 97 16.26 -4.75 12.82
C VAL A 97 15.60 -4.62 11.46
N ILE A 98 15.81 -3.47 10.82
CA ILE A 98 15.50 -3.23 9.41
C ILE A 98 16.80 -2.97 8.65
N LEU A 99 17.03 -3.73 7.57
CA LEU A 99 18.11 -3.48 6.64
C LEU A 99 17.61 -2.62 5.49
N ASN A 100 18.09 -1.40 5.36
CA ASN A 100 17.68 -0.44 4.36
C ASN A 100 18.66 -0.37 3.18
N LYS A 101 18.21 0.07 2.01
CA LYS A 101 19.04 0.27 0.81
C LYS A 101 19.84 -0.97 0.41
N VAL A 102 19.27 -2.15 0.62
CA VAL A 102 19.92 -3.42 0.33
C VAL A 102 19.99 -3.63 -1.18
N ARG A 103 21.16 -3.91 -1.73
CA ARG A 103 21.26 -4.28 -3.14
C ARG A 103 20.35 -5.49 -3.43
N ARG A 104 19.55 -5.41 -4.50
CA ARG A 104 18.52 -6.41 -4.81
C ARG A 104 19.05 -7.83 -4.90
N ASP A 105 20.22 -8.01 -5.53
CA ASP A 105 20.92 -9.29 -5.66
C ASP A 105 21.33 -9.91 -4.31
N ARG A 106 21.32 -9.12 -3.23
CA ARG A 106 21.68 -9.57 -1.87
C ARG A 106 20.49 -9.76 -0.94
N VAL A 107 19.26 -9.40 -1.35
CA VAL A 107 18.07 -9.47 -0.49
C VAL A 107 17.81 -10.89 0.00
N ALA A 108 17.83 -11.89 -0.91
CA ALA A 108 17.58 -13.28 -0.55
C ALA A 108 18.64 -13.82 0.42
N MET A 109 19.91 -13.53 0.14
CA MET A 109 21.02 -13.91 1.00
C MET A 109 20.90 -13.27 2.39
N LEU A 110 20.63 -11.97 2.50
CA LEU A 110 20.48 -11.32 3.80
C LEU A 110 19.25 -11.83 4.57
N ARG A 111 18.15 -12.14 3.89
CA ARG A 111 16.96 -12.73 4.52
C ARG A 111 17.28 -14.06 5.19
N GLU A 112 18.15 -14.86 4.60
CA GLU A 112 18.53 -16.16 5.15
C GLU A 112 19.62 -16.06 6.22
N TYR A 113 20.67 -15.27 5.98
CA TYR A 113 21.89 -15.30 6.81
C TYR A 113 21.92 -14.24 7.91
N PHE A 114 21.28 -13.09 7.73
CA PHE A 114 21.31 -12.02 8.73
C PHE A 114 20.63 -12.43 10.06
N PRO A 115 19.48 -13.13 10.07
CA PRO A 115 18.92 -13.67 11.31
C PRO A 115 19.85 -14.66 12.02
N LYS A 116 20.64 -15.45 11.26
CA LYS A 116 21.64 -16.36 11.83
C LYS A 116 22.75 -15.58 12.54
N ALA A 117 23.21 -14.47 11.96
CA ALA A 117 24.22 -13.61 12.57
C ALA A 117 23.71 -12.93 13.85
N MET A 118 22.47 -12.46 13.85
CA MET A 118 21.86 -11.79 15.02
C MET A 118 21.72 -12.69 16.25
N LYS A 119 21.68 -14.02 16.09
CA LYS A 119 21.70 -14.96 17.23
C LYS A 119 22.92 -14.78 18.13
N LEU A 120 24.02 -14.22 17.62
CA LEU A 120 25.22 -13.93 18.40
C LEU A 120 24.99 -12.89 19.52
N TRP A 121 23.92 -12.09 19.45
CA TRP A 121 23.61 -11.08 20.47
C TRP A 121 22.92 -11.65 21.72
N GLY A 122 22.53 -12.94 21.70
CA GLY A 122 21.95 -13.66 22.83
C GLY A 122 20.51 -13.28 23.19
N GLU A 123 19.91 -12.36 22.44
CA GLU A 123 18.50 -11.97 22.53
C GLU A 123 17.76 -12.38 21.24
N ASP A 124 16.48 -12.72 21.37
CA ASP A 124 15.59 -12.97 20.23
C ASP A 124 15.18 -11.66 19.55
N VAL A 125 16.15 -10.92 19.00
CA VAL A 125 15.88 -9.74 18.17
C VAL A 125 15.60 -10.20 16.74
N PRO A 126 14.39 -10.02 16.20
CA PRO A 126 14.07 -10.46 14.85
C PRO A 126 14.57 -9.48 13.78
N LEU A 127 14.92 -10.00 12.61
CA LEU A 127 14.98 -9.20 11.40
C LEU A 127 13.55 -8.98 10.92
N ILE A 128 13.02 -7.77 11.12
CA ILE A 128 11.62 -7.44 10.82
C ILE A 128 11.43 -6.85 9.43
N GLY A 129 12.51 -6.42 8.76
CA GLY A 129 12.41 -5.85 7.43
C GLY A 129 13.72 -5.85 6.64
N ILE A 130 13.59 -6.02 5.32
CA ILE A 130 14.64 -5.74 4.34
C ILE A 130 14.04 -4.85 3.27
N VAL A 131 14.52 -3.62 3.18
CA VAL A 131 14.13 -2.65 2.17
C VAL A 131 15.21 -2.65 1.08
N PRO A 132 14.89 -3.11 -0.14
CA PRO A 132 15.84 -3.06 -1.23
C PRO A 132 16.19 -1.61 -1.59
N ASN A 133 17.35 -1.40 -2.20
CA ASN A 133 17.65 -0.12 -2.82
C ASN A 133 16.70 0.12 -3.98
N LEU A 134 15.89 1.17 -3.87
CA LEU A 134 14.95 1.61 -4.89
C LEU A 134 15.45 2.98 -5.40
N PRO A 135 16.06 3.05 -6.60
CA PRO A 135 16.56 4.30 -7.17
C PRO A 135 15.50 5.41 -7.17
N ALA A 136 14.25 5.07 -7.50
CA ALA A 136 13.11 5.98 -7.48
C ALA A 136 12.80 6.66 -6.12
N LEU A 137 13.43 6.23 -5.02
CA LEU A 137 13.33 6.88 -3.70
C LEU A 137 14.56 7.67 -3.31
N SER A 138 15.70 7.38 -3.95
CA SER A 138 17.01 7.95 -3.63
C SER A 138 17.42 9.03 -4.61
N ASP A 139 16.93 8.97 -5.85
CA ASP A 139 17.33 9.86 -6.94
C ASP A 139 16.79 11.28 -6.70
N PRO A 140 17.65 12.30 -6.76
CA PRO A 140 17.25 13.69 -6.51
C PRO A 140 16.30 14.18 -7.60
N SER A 141 15.30 14.95 -7.19
CA SER A 141 14.34 15.63 -8.06
C SER A 141 14.80 17.05 -8.42
N MET A 142 14.16 17.69 -9.39
CA MET A 142 14.44 19.11 -9.66
C MET A 142 14.10 20.02 -8.47
N LEU A 143 13.07 19.67 -7.70
CA LEU A 143 12.71 20.32 -6.43
C LEU A 143 13.87 20.29 -5.43
N ASP A 144 14.55 19.15 -5.33
CA ASP A 144 15.70 18.98 -4.44
C ASP A 144 16.83 19.95 -4.83
N PHE A 145 17.09 20.09 -6.13
CA PHE A 145 18.11 21.00 -6.64
C PHE A 145 17.76 22.49 -6.47
N GLU A 146 16.49 22.88 -6.62
CA GLU A 146 16.05 24.23 -6.25
C GLU A 146 16.30 24.53 -4.77
N GLY A 147 16.05 23.56 -3.89
CA GLY A 147 16.36 23.68 -2.46
C GLY A 147 17.85 23.79 -2.18
N LEU A 148 18.67 22.95 -2.84
CA LEU A 148 20.13 22.95 -2.73
C LEU A 148 20.75 24.29 -3.15
N PHE A 149 20.29 24.83 -4.27
CA PHE A 149 20.84 26.04 -4.87
C PHE A 149 20.13 27.32 -4.45
N LYS A 150 18.96 27.22 -3.81
CA LYS A 150 18.07 28.35 -3.46
C LYS A 150 17.66 29.16 -4.69
N THR A 151 17.40 28.47 -5.80
CA THR A 151 16.93 29.05 -7.06
C THR A 151 15.61 28.42 -7.50
N GLN A 152 15.03 28.91 -8.59
CA GLN A 152 13.79 28.39 -9.15
C GLN A 152 14.00 27.92 -10.60
N MET A 153 13.27 26.88 -11.00
CA MET A 153 13.24 26.40 -12.38
C MET A 153 12.82 27.53 -13.33
N LEU A 154 13.50 27.61 -14.47
CA LEU A 154 13.21 28.57 -15.52
C LEU A 154 11.92 28.23 -16.28
N THR A 155 11.52 26.96 -16.31
CA THR A 155 10.34 26.48 -17.03
C THR A 155 9.77 25.20 -16.39
N SER A 156 8.62 24.71 -16.88
CA SER A 156 8.09 23.37 -16.61
C SER A 156 7.93 23.04 -15.13
N ARG A 157 7.32 23.95 -14.37
CA ARG A 157 7.05 23.75 -12.93
C ARG A 157 6.15 22.54 -12.63
N SER A 158 5.33 22.10 -13.58
CA SER A 158 4.58 20.85 -13.49
C SER A 158 5.49 19.62 -13.38
N ARG A 159 6.75 19.72 -13.82
CA ARG A 159 7.75 18.65 -13.84
C ARG A 159 8.81 18.78 -12.74
N ARG A 160 8.53 19.56 -11.71
CA ARG A 160 9.43 19.84 -10.58
C ARG A 160 9.83 18.58 -9.79
N PHE A 161 9.00 17.54 -9.82
CA PHE A 161 9.25 16.24 -9.18
C PHE A 161 9.97 15.23 -10.08
N GLN A 162 10.36 15.61 -11.32
CA GLN A 162 11.16 14.75 -12.18
C GLN A 162 12.47 14.37 -11.47
N GLN A 163 12.73 13.06 -11.39
CA GLN A 163 13.91 12.49 -10.75
C GLN A 163 15.02 12.20 -11.76
N TYR A 164 16.26 12.24 -11.28
CA TYR A 164 17.43 12.04 -12.11
C TYR A 164 18.34 10.95 -11.55
N SER A 165 18.48 9.86 -12.30
CA SER A 165 19.28 8.69 -11.91
C SER A 165 20.78 8.95 -11.97
N LYS A 166 21.20 9.98 -12.70
CA LYS A 166 22.60 10.41 -12.79
C LYS A 166 22.71 11.88 -13.12
N THR A 167 23.81 12.48 -12.65
CA THR A 167 24.24 13.82 -13.06
C THR A 167 25.47 13.72 -13.94
N THR A 168 25.47 14.42 -15.07
CA THR A 168 26.58 14.44 -16.04
C THR A 168 26.96 15.87 -16.39
N LEU A 169 28.23 16.22 -16.18
CA LEU A 169 28.81 17.45 -16.71
C LEU A 169 29.04 17.33 -18.23
N VAL A 170 28.51 18.28 -19.01
CA VAL A 170 28.68 18.31 -20.46
C VAL A 170 30.01 18.95 -20.84
N THR A 171 31.06 18.12 -20.91
CA THR A 171 32.40 18.56 -21.33
C THR A 171 32.66 18.41 -22.83
N ALA A 172 31.82 17.65 -23.53
CA ALA A 172 31.99 17.34 -24.95
C ALA A 172 31.34 18.39 -25.88
N GLY A 173 31.72 18.35 -27.16
CA GLY A 173 31.03 19.10 -28.22
C GLY A 173 29.65 18.52 -28.54
N LEU A 174 28.81 19.32 -29.20
CA LEU A 174 27.40 19.01 -29.51
C LEU A 174 27.18 17.61 -30.10
N ARG A 175 27.97 17.19 -31.10
CA ARG A 175 27.83 15.87 -31.73
C ARG A 175 27.86 14.71 -30.74
N ARG A 176 28.80 14.75 -29.78
CA ARG A 176 28.94 13.68 -28.78
C ARG A 176 27.90 13.80 -27.68
N PHE A 177 27.44 15.02 -27.38
CA PHE A 177 26.33 15.25 -26.47
C PHE A 177 25.01 14.69 -27.03
N LEU A 178 24.67 14.97 -28.29
CA LEU A 178 23.48 14.39 -28.94
C LEU A 178 23.52 12.85 -28.96
N SER A 179 24.69 12.27 -29.23
CA SER A 179 24.86 10.80 -29.15
C SER A 179 24.62 10.23 -27.75
N LYS A 180 24.89 11.01 -26.69
CA LYS A 180 24.54 10.61 -25.32
C LYS A 180 23.04 10.74 -25.08
N LEU A 181 22.42 11.82 -25.53
CA LEU A 181 20.98 12.05 -25.39
C LEU A 181 20.15 10.96 -26.04
N THR A 182 20.61 10.39 -27.17
CA THR A 182 19.93 9.28 -27.86
C THR A 182 20.15 7.91 -27.20
N SER A 183 20.94 7.83 -26.13
CA SER A 183 21.23 6.57 -25.44
C SER A 183 20.25 6.36 -24.28
N PRO A 184 19.58 5.20 -24.18
CA PRO A 184 18.63 4.91 -23.11
C PRO A 184 19.22 5.05 -21.69
N GLU A 185 20.53 4.88 -21.57
CA GLU A 185 21.27 5.09 -20.31
C GLU A 185 21.11 6.51 -19.73
N PHE A 186 20.74 7.49 -20.58
CA PHE A 186 20.68 8.90 -20.23
C PHE A 186 19.26 9.50 -20.32
N ASP A 187 18.22 8.68 -20.50
CA ASP A 187 16.84 9.16 -20.63
C ASP A 187 16.37 9.95 -19.40
N ASN A 188 16.86 9.60 -18.22
CA ASN A 188 16.58 10.26 -16.93
C ASN A 188 17.84 10.94 -16.35
N ALA A 189 18.75 11.43 -17.20
CA ALA A 189 19.96 12.11 -16.75
C ALA A 189 19.76 13.61 -16.52
N LEU A 190 20.42 14.14 -15.49
CA LEU A 190 20.60 15.57 -15.26
C LEU A 190 21.90 16.03 -15.92
N PHE A 191 21.80 16.94 -16.88
CA PHE A 191 22.95 17.51 -17.55
C PHE A 191 23.32 18.85 -16.93
N VAL A 192 24.61 19.07 -16.71
CA VAL A 192 25.13 20.36 -16.21
C VAL A 192 25.98 20.99 -17.31
N THR A 193 25.72 22.25 -17.65
CA THR A 193 26.53 23.00 -18.62
C THR A 193 26.65 24.47 -18.21
N HIS A 194 27.65 25.15 -18.76
CA HIS A 194 27.76 26.60 -18.63
C HIS A 194 26.73 27.29 -19.54
N VAL A 195 26.18 28.41 -19.08
CA VAL A 195 25.16 29.19 -19.78
C VAL A 195 25.60 29.73 -21.15
N SER A 196 26.90 29.91 -21.37
CA SER A 196 27.46 30.33 -22.66
C SER A 196 27.47 29.25 -23.74
N ARG A 197 27.16 27.99 -23.40
CA ARG A 197 27.09 26.86 -24.34
C ARG A 197 25.75 26.79 -25.05
N ASN A 198 25.47 27.80 -25.87
CA ASN A 198 24.23 27.91 -26.65
C ASN A 198 23.99 26.66 -27.52
N ASP A 199 25.05 26.07 -28.07
CA ASP A 199 25.01 24.83 -28.86
C ASP A 199 24.41 23.65 -28.07
N ILE A 200 24.83 23.47 -26.82
CA ILE A 200 24.36 22.40 -25.95
C ILE A 200 22.93 22.63 -25.51
N ILE A 201 22.59 23.88 -25.15
CA ILE A 201 21.25 24.24 -24.68
C ILE A 201 20.23 24.00 -25.80
N LEU A 202 20.50 24.49 -27.01
CA LEU A 202 19.64 24.26 -28.18
C LEU A 202 19.58 22.78 -28.57
N GLY A 203 20.71 22.07 -28.50
CA GLY A 203 20.76 20.63 -28.78
C GLY A 203 19.91 19.82 -27.81
N PHE A 204 19.96 20.13 -26.51
CA PHE A 204 19.12 19.49 -25.49
C PHE A 204 17.63 19.77 -25.73
N LEU A 205 17.27 21.03 -25.96
CA LEU A 205 15.89 21.44 -26.21
C LEU A 205 15.31 20.77 -27.46
N SER A 206 16.07 20.75 -28.55
CA SER A 206 15.67 20.10 -29.81
C SER A 206 15.47 18.60 -29.63
N HIS A 207 16.36 17.93 -28.90
CA HIS A 207 16.23 16.51 -28.61
C HIS A 207 14.98 16.23 -27.75
N ALA A 208 14.79 16.96 -26.64
CA ALA A 208 13.65 16.79 -25.75
C ALA A 208 12.32 16.94 -26.51
N GLN A 209 12.19 18.00 -27.32
CA GLN A 209 10.99 18.22 -28.12
C GLN A 209 10.75 17.10 -29.15
N THR A 210 11.81 16.64 -29.82
CA THR A 210 11.70 15.55 -30.80
C THR A 210 11.30 14.23 -30.13
N PHE A 211 11.88 13.93 -28.96
CA PHE A 211 11.53 12.74 -28.19
C PHE A 211 10.06 12.75 -27.79
N GLU A 212 9.57 13.88 -27.29
CA GLU A 212 8.18 14.03 -26.85
C GLU A 212 7.18 13.89 -28.00
N LEU A 213 7.48 14.51 -29.16
CA LEU A 213 6.66 14.37 -30.36
C LEU A 213 6.66 12.94 -30.91
N THR A 214 7.79 12.24 -30.84
CA THR A 214 7.94 10.90 -31.41
C THR A 214 7.29 9.83 -30.54
N ASN A 215 7.45 9.93 -29.22
CA ASN A 215 7.03 8.88 -28.29
C ASN A 215 5.68 9.18 -27.59
N GLY A 216 5.17 10.41 -27.69
CA GLY A 216 3.94 10.82 -27.02
C GLY A 216 4.05 10.89 -25.48
N ILE A 217 5.27 10.86 -24.93
CA ILE A 217 5.56 10.92 -23.50
C ILE A 217 6.63 11.99 -23.21
N PRO A 218 6.61 12.65 -22.01
CA PRO A 218 7.62 13.64 -21.63
C PRO A 218 9.05 13.08 -21.63
N TYR A 219 10.03 13.85 -22.11
CA TYR A 219 11.44 13.43 -22.08
C TYR A 219 12.00 13.57 -20.67
N GLY A 220 12.54 12.49 -20.07
CA GLY A 220 12.95 12.44 -18.65
C GLY A 220 14.17 13.29 -18.26
N GLY A 221 14.98 13.73 -19.23
CA GLY A 221 16.22 14.45 -18.97
C GLY A 221 16.00 15.88 -18.46
N GLY A 222 16.96 16.39 -17.69
CA GLY A 222 16.94 17.74 -17.12
C GLY A 222 18.23 18.50 -17.40
N LEU A 223 18.18 19.83 -17.33
CA LEU A 223 19.33 20.69 -17.59
C LEU A 223 19.56 21.71 -16.47
N ILE A 224 20.76 21.71 -15.89
CA ILE A 224 21.26 22.77 -15.01
C ILE A 224 22.19 23.68 -15.80
N LEU A 225 21.84 24.96 -15.83
CA LEU A 225 22.65 26.03 -16.41
C LEU A 225 23.42 26.73 -15.30
N THR A 226 24.75 26.75 -15.41
CA THR A 226 25.66 27.41 -14.47
C THR A 226 26.24 28.67 -15.09
N GLY A 227 26.51 29.69 -14.28
CA GLY A 227 27.08 30.96 -14.72
C GLY A 227 27.48 31.84 -13.54
N SER A 228 28.59 32.57 -13.65
CA SER A 228 29.08 33.46 -12.60
C SER A 228 30.01 34.53 -13.21
N PRO A 229 29.72 35.84 -13.05
CA PRO A 229 28.77 36.46 -12.12
C PRO A 229 27.29 36.22 -12.50
N SER A 230 26.35 36.57 -11.62
CA SER A 230 24.89 36.35 -11.82
C SER A 230 24.30 37.04 -13.07
N GLU A 231 25.09 37.88 -13.72
CA GLU A 231 24.82 38.54 -14.99
C GLU A 231 25.03 37.61 -16.20
N ASP A 232 25.71 36.47 -16.02
CA ASP A 232 25.86 35.40 -17.01
C ASP A 232 24.55 34.60 -17.14
N GLN A 233 23.44 35.27 -17.42
CA GLN A 233 22.17 34.61 -17.72
C GLN A 233 22.12 34.19 -19.21
N PRO A 234 21.24 33.23 -19.56
CA PRO A 234 20.98 32.94 -20.97
C PRO A 234 20.63 34.22 -21.71
N GLN A 235 21.20 34.41 -22.90
CA GLN A 235 20.88 35.54 -23.77
C GLN A 235 19.36 35.62 -24.00
N ASP A 236 18.80 36.82 -24.19
CA ASP A 236 17.35 37.05 -24.23
C ASP A 236 16.60 36.12 -25.18
N TYR A 237 17.15 35.87 -26.38
CA TYR A 237 16.52 34.95 -27.33
C TYR A 237 16.46 33.51 -26.79
N LEU A 238 17.52 33.06 -26.10
CA LEU A 238 17.61 31.71 -25.56
C LEU A 238 16.71 31.57 -24.34
N MET A 239 16.64 32.62 -23.51
CA MET A 239 15.70 32.70 -22.40
C MET A 239 14.25 32.59 -22.91
N ASN A 240 13.92 33.24 -24.03
CA ASN A 240 12.60 33.12 -24.64
C ASN A 240 12.29 31.68 -25.08
N ILE A 241 13.25 31.00 -25.71
CA ILE A 241 13.09 29.58 -26.09
C ILE A 241 12.92 28.70 -24.85
N ILE A 242 13.75 28.88 -23.82
CA ILE A 242 13.70 28.09 -22.57
C ILE A 242 12.34 28.25 -21.88
N LYS A 243 11.80 29.47 -21.79
CA LYS A 243 10.50 29.75 -21.15
C LYS A 243 9.32 29.02 -21.79
N HIS A 244 9.42 28.69 -23.08
CA HIS A 244 8.37 27.97 -23.82
C HIS A 244 8.66 26.46 -23.93
N ALA A 245 9.81 25.99 -23.44
CA ALA A 245 10.16 24.58 -23.48
C ALA A 245 9.47 23.79 -22.36
N GLN A 246 9.09 22.54 -22.65
CA GLN A 246 8.50 21.60 -21.69
C GLN A 246 9.55 20.78 -20.90
N ALA A 247 10.83 20.99 -21.18
CA ALA A 247 11.93 20.30 -20.51
C ALA A 247 12.30 20.98 -19.18
N PRO A 248 12.60 20.24 -18.10
CA PRO A 248 13.04 20.81 -16.82
C PRO A 248 14.40 21.52 -16.94
N ILE A 249 14.43 22.84 -16.71
CA ILE A 249 15.66 23.64 -16.75
C ILE A 249 15.79 24.49 -15.48
N LEU A 250 16.94 24.45 -14.84
CA LEU A 250 17.28 25.22 -13.65
C LEU A 250 18.51 26.10 -13.90
N TYR A 251 18.45 27.37 -13.52
CA TYR A 251 19.63 28.24 -13.52
C TYR A 251 20.24 28.34 -12.12
N VAL A 252 21.56 28.26 -12.05
CA VAL A 252 22.34 28.30 -10.82
C VAL A 252 23.45 29.36 -10.97
N PRO A 253 23.38 30.49 -10.25
CA PRO A 253 24.33 31.59 -10.37
C PRO A 253 25.63 31.28 -9.59
N MET A 254 26.35 30.24 -10.00
CA MET A 254 27.69 29.91 -9.51
C MET A 254 28.50 29.22 -10.60
N THR A 255 29.81 29.07 -10.36
CA THR A 255 30.69 28.35 -11.27
C THR A 255 30.27 26.89 -11.41
N THR A 256 30.50 26.31 -12.59
CA THR A 256 30.20 24.90 -12.86
C THR A 256 30.87 23.95 -11.87
N PHE A 257 32.09 24.26 -11.45
CA PHE A 257 32.81 23.48 -10.43
C PHE A 257 32.08 23.48 -9.08
N ALA A 258 31.72 24.66 -8.56
CA ALA A 258 31.02 24.77 -7.28
C ALA A 258 29.63 24.11 -7.31
N ALA A 259 28.93 24.19 -8.45
CA ALA A 259 27.65 23.52 -8.62
C ALA A 259 27.82 21.99 -8.58
N MET A 260 28.80 21.45 -9.32
CA MET A 260 29.08 20.01 -9.33
C MET A 260 29.51 19.50 -7.95
N GLU A 261 30.36 20.22 -7.23
CA GLU A 261 30.78 19.84 -5.87
C GLU A 261 29.58 19.72 -4.92
N LYS A 262 28.64 20.68 -4.98
CA LYS A 262 27.41 20.63 -4.20
C LYS A 262 26.52 19.45 -4.59
N ILE A 263 26.36 19.18 -5.89
CA ILE A 263 25.53 18.05 -6.37
C ILE A 263 26.13 16.71 -5.91
N THR A 264 27.45 16.53 -6.00
CA THR A 264 28.10 15.28 -5.61
C THR A 264 27.97 14.98 -4.11
N HIS A 265 27.97 16.01 -3.26
CA HIS A 265 27.77 15.85 -1.81
C HIS A 265 26.31 15.91 -1.38
N PHE A 266 25.38 16.16 -2.31
CA PHE A 266 23.98 16.27 -1.98
C PHE A 266 23.38 14.89 -1.75
N THR A 267 22.77 14.72 -0.58
CA THR A 267 21.93 13.56 -0.27
C THR A 267 20.48 14.01 -0.27
N ALA A 268 19.70 13.53 -1.24
CA ALA A 268 18.26 13.80 -1.29
C ALA A 268 17.59 13.31 0.01
N LYS A 269 16.75 14.16 0.59
CA LYS A 269 15.92 13.82 1.75
C LYS A 269 14.47 13.82 1.30
N PHE A 270 13.65 12.98 1.92
CA PHE A 270 12.21 13.01 1.67
C PHE A 270 11.67 14.40 2.01
N ASN A 271 10.99 15.01 1.04
CA ASN A 271 10.24 16.22 1.25
C ASN A 271 8.80 15.80 1.61
N PRO A 272 8.19 16.32 2.70
CA PRO A 272 6.79 16.04 3.03
C PRO A 272 5.79 16.33 1.89
N THR A 273 6.16 17.16 0.92
CA THR A 273 5.33 17.48 -0.24
C THR A 273 5.59 16.61 -1.48
N ASP A 274 6.53 15.65 -1.43
CA ASP A 274 6.82 14.71 -2.53
C ASP A 274 6.02 13.42 -2.36
N GLU A 275 4.69 13.54 -2.53
CA GLU A 275 3.73 12.43 -2.43
C GLU A 275 4.05 11.32 -3.47
N ASN A 276 4.64 11.68 -4.62
CA ASN A 276 4.98 10.74 -5.69
C ASN A 276 5.97 9.66 -5.23
N ARG A 277 6.99 10.01 -4.44
CA ARG A 277 7.91 8.99 -3.86
C ARG A 277 7.19 8.06 -2.89
N VAL A 278 6.23 8.57 -2.14
CA VAL A 278 5.43 7.77 -1.18
C VAL A 278 4.51 6.80 -1.95
N HIS A 279 3.89 7.23 -3.04
CA HIS A 279 3.09 6.34 -3.90
C HIS A 279 3.93 5.34 -4.72
N THR A 280 5.18 5.66 -5.02
CA THR A 280 6.09 4.73 -5.72
C THR A 280 6.44 3.52 -4.84
N LEU A 281 6.51 3.71 -3.51
CA LEU A 281 6.69 2.60 -2.56
C LEU A 281 5.56 1.56 -2.64
N SER A 282 4.30 1.99 -2.72
CA SER A 282 3.14 1.08 -2.79
C SER A 282 2.99 0.41 -4.17
N SER A 283 3.42 1.08 -5.25
CA SER A 283 3.33 0.56 -6.63
C SER A 283 4.53 -0.31 -7.06
N SER A 284 5.64 -0.33 -6.32
CA SER A 284 6.83 -1.15 -6.60
C SER A 284 6.70 -2.63 -6.23
N VAL A 285 5.61 -3.02 -5.54
CA VAL A 285 5.34 -4.40 -5.10
C VAL A 285 4.36 -5.05 -6.06
N ALA A 286 4.78 -6.18 -6.65
CA ALA A 286 3.91 -6.97 -7.52
C ALA A 286 2.77 -7.62 -6.72
N VAL A 287 1.58 -7.65 -7.30
CA VAL A 287 0.44 -8.43 -6.81
C VAL A 287 0.71 -9.91 -7.07
N ARG A 288 0.46 -10.73 -6.04
CA ARG A 288 0.61 -12.19 -6.09
C ARG A 288 -0.66 -12.95 -5.71
N GLY A 289 -1.59 -12.30 -5.01
CA GLY A 289 -2.88 -12.89 -4.67
C GLY A 289 -3.99 -11.86 -4.67
N VAL A 290 -5.19 -12.29 -5.05
CA VAL A 290 -6.39 -11.45 -5.08
C VAL A 290 -7.49 -12.16 -4.28
N THR A 291 -8.18 -11.40 -3.45
CA THR A 291 -9.38 -11.87 -2.75
C THR A 291 -10.57 -11.01 -3.14
N PHE A 292 -11.74 -11.62 -3.23
CA PHE A 292 -12.96 -10.95 -3.63
C PHE A 292 -14.01 -10.99 -2.52
N ASP A 293 -14.76 -9.90 -2.38
CA ASP A 293 -16.15 -9.99 -1.91
C ASP A 293 -17.04 -10.68 -2.96
N LEU A 294 -18.26 -11.04 -2.56
CA LEU A 294 -19.21 -11.76 -3.40
C LEU A 294 -20.37 -10.88 -3.86
N ASP A 295 -21.22 -10.47 -2.93
CA ASP A 295 -22.52 -9.86 -3.22
C ASP A 295 -22.31 -8.41 -3.67
N ASP A 296 -22.91 -8.03 -4.80
CA ASP A 296 -22.76 -6.73 -5.48
C ASP A 296 -21.33 -6.42 -6.01
N THR A 297 -20.38 -7.34 -5.80
CA THR A 297 -19.06 -7.35 -6.45
C THR A 297 -18.99 -8.30 -7.66
N LEU A 298 -19.43 -9.55 -7.50
CA LEU A 298 -19.35 -10.61 -8.53
C LEU A 298 -20.72 -10.99 -9.12
N TRP A 299 -21.80 -10.65 -8.42
CA TRP A 299 -23.19 -10.84 -8.85
C TRP A 299 -24.10 -9.91 -8.06
N CYS A 300 -25.36 -9.75 -8.49
CA CYS A 300 -26.32 -8.93 -7.75
C CYS A 300 -26.82 -9.66 -6.50
N GLY A 301 -26.44 -9.17 -5.32
CA GLY A 301 -26.80 -9.74 -4.02
C GLY A 301 -28.31 -9.75 -3.78
N LYS A 302 -28.99 -8.66 -4.17
CA LYS A 302 -30.45 -8.54 -4.03
C LYS A 302 -31.21 -9.63 -4.79
N THR A 303 -30.77 -9.94 -6.01
CA THR A 303 -31.43 -10.95 -6.86
C THR A 303 -31.28 -12.35 -6.28
N VAL A 304 -30.08 -12.73 -5.84
CA VAL A 304 -29.83 -14.06 -5.28
C VAL A 304 -30.55 -14.24 -3.93
N ILE A 305 -30.56 -13.21 -3.07
CA ILE A 305 -31.30 -13.22 -1.80
C ILE A 305 -32.82 -13.32 -2.03
N HIS A 306 -33.35 -12.63 -3.05
CA HIS A 306 -34.77 -12.73 -3.39
C HIS A 306 -35.17 -14.13 -3.87
N LYS A 307 -34.38 -14.74 -4.75
CA LYS A 307 -34.57 -16.13 -5.19
C LYS A 307 -34.54 -17.08 -3.99
N ALA A 308 -33.54 -16.94 -3.12
CA ALA A 308 -33.37 -17.79 -1.95
C ALA A 308 -34.50 -17.65 -0.93
N THR A 309 -34.93 -16.43 -0.65
CA THR A 309 -36.06 -16.14 0.24
C THR A 309 -37.36 -16.68 -0.33
N SER A 310 -37.58 -16.59 -1.64
CA SER A 310 -38.76 -17.16 -2.29
C SER A 310 -38.81 -18.68 -2.17
N ALA A 311 -37.68 -19.37 -2.39
CA ALA A 311 -37.59 -20.82 -2.24
C ALA A 311 -37.81 -21.28 -0.79
N PHE A 312 -37.23 -20.55 0.17
CA PHE A 312 -37.46 -20.76 1.60
C PHE A 312 -38.95 -20.70 1.95
N HIS A 313 -39.65 -19.63 1.56
CA HIS A 313 -41.07 -19.49 1.86
C HIS A 313 -41.97 -20.46 1.08
N ALA A 314 -41.57 -20.87 -0.13
CA ALA A 314 -42.25 -21.93 -0.86
C ALA A 314 -42.19 -23.26 -0.09
N PHE A 315 -41.01 -23.62 0.45
CA PHE A 315 -40.85 -24.78 1.32
C PHE A 315 -41.76 -24.69 2.56
N LEU A 316 -41.75 -23.55 3.26
CA LEU A 316 -42.61 -23.37 4.44
C LEU A 316 -44.10 -23.50 4.10
N THR A 317 -44.53 -23.00 2.94
CA THR A 317 -45.92 -23.07 2.47
C THR A 317 -46.33 -24.51 2.16
N GLN A 318 -45.42 -25.30 1.60
CA GLN A 318 -45.66 -26.69 1.26
C GLN A 318 -45.71 -27.59 2.51
N GLU A 319 -44.69 -27.50 3.37
CA GLU A 319 -44.52 -28.41 4.51
C GLU A 319 -45.33 -27.99 5.74
N THR A 320 -45.53 -26.69 5.93
CA THR A 320 -46.19 -26.12 7.13
C THR A 320 -47.08 -24.91 6.79
N PRO A 321 -48.21 -25.09 6.06
CA PRO A 321 -49.05 -23.98 5.62
C PRO A 321 -49.49 -23.02 6.74
N GLN A 322 -49.80 -23.58 7.92
CA GLN A 322 -50.21 -22.80 9.10
C GLN A 322 -49.12 -21.84 9.59
N LEU A 323 -47.84 -22.26 9.50
CA LEU A 323 -46.69 -21.42 9.85
C LEU A 323 -46.49 -20.33 8.80
N ALA A 324 -46.58 -20.67 7.51
CA ALA A 324 -46.43 -19.72 6.41
C ALA A 324 -47.53 -18.64 6.41
N GLU A 325 -48.77 -18.98 6.77
CA GLU A 325 -49.87 -18.03 6.90
C GLU A 325 -49.62 -17.02 8.04
N LYS A 326 -49.15 -17.49 9.20
CA LYS A 326 -48.87 -16.63 10.36
C LYS A 326 -47.60 -15.77 10.16
N PHE A 327 -46.61 -16.30 9.44
CA PHE A 327 -45.32 -15.65 9.22
C PHE A 327 -45.00 -15.51 7.72
N PRO A 328 -45.71 -14.62 7.00
CA PRO A 328 -45.38 -14.30 5.62
C PRO A 328 -43.99 -13.61 5.54
N PRO A 329 -43.38 -13.54 4.34
CA PRO A 329 -41.99 -13.07 4.16
C PRO A 329 -41.63 -11.78 4.92
N ALA A 330 -42.45 -10.73 4.78
CA ALA A 330 -42.20 -9.45 5.45
C ALA A 330 -42.16 -9.56 6.99
N VAL A 331 -42.97 -10.44 7.58
CA VAL A 331 -42.99 -10.66 9.03
C VAL A 331 -41.77 -11.46 9.47
N PHE A 332 -41.40 -12.49 8.71
CA PHE A 332 -40.19 -13.28 8.99
C PHE A 332 -38.92 -12.41 8.90
N ASP A 333 -38.80 -11.59 7.86
CA ASP A 333 -37.65 -10.69 7.68
C ASP A 333 -37.54 -9.64 8.80
N THR A 334 -38.69 -9.15 9.28
CA THR A 334 -38.74 -8.24 10.44
C THR A 334 -38.20 -8.93 11.69
N LEU A 335 -38.68 -10.16 11.97
CA LEU A 335 -38.21 -10.96 13.12
C LEU A 335 -36.72 -11.28 13.02
N LEU A 336 -36.22 -11.66 11.84
CA LEU A 336 -34.81 -11.93 11.63
C LEU A 336 -33.97 -10.69 11.91
N SER A 337 -34.42 -9.51 11.44
CA SER A 337 -33.75 -8.23 11.69
C SER A 337 -33.81 -7.79 13.15
N ASP A 338 -34.88 -8.11 13.88
CA ASP A 338 -34.99 -7.92 15.33
C ASP A 338 -34.01 -8.83 16.06
N PHE A 339 -33.93 -10.11 15.69
CA PHE A 339 -33.02 -11.06 16.33
C PHE A 339 -31.56 -10.72 16.07
N GLN A 340 -31.20 -10.28 14.85
CA GLN A 340 -29.86 -9.79 14.54
C GLN A 340 -29.44 -8.64 15.47
N ARG A 341 -30.35 -7.71 15.78
CA ARG A 341 -30.09 -6.60 16.72
C ARG A 341 -30.03 -7.04 18.17
N SER A 342 -30.86 -8.02 18.57
CA SER A 342 -30.95 -8.48 19.95
C SER A 342 -29.88 -9.52 20.34
N LEU A 343 -29.23 -10.15 19.36
CA LEU A 343 -28.22 -11.19 19.54
C LEU A 343 -26.88 -10.75 18.91
N PRO A 344 -26.19 -9.74 19.48
CA PRO A 344 -25.00 -9.15 18.88
C PRO A 344 -23.87 -10.17 18.65
N ASP A 345 -23.72 -11.15 19.54
CA ASP A 345 -22.71 -12.21 19.43
C ASP A 345 -22.94 -13.14 18.22
N HIS A 346 -24.17 -13.21 17.70
CA HIS A 346 -24.54 -14.00 16.52
C HIS A 346 -24.98 -13.14 15.33
N ALA A 347 -24.85 -11.81 15.41
CA ALA A 347 -25.34 -10.89 14.38
C ALA A 347 -24.68 -11.09 13.00
N HIS A 348 -23.52 -11.75 12.99
CA HIS A 348 -22.72 -12.07 11.80
C HIS A 348 -23.02 -13.45 11.20
N ASP A 349 -23.78 -14.30 11.92
CA ASP A 349 -24.09 -15.67 11.54
C ASP A 349 -25.52 -15.76 11.00
N TYR A 350 -25.68 -15.52 9.70
CA TYR A 350 -26.97 -15.55 9.03
C TYR A 350 -27.59 -16.95 8.98
N THR A 351 -26.78 -18.00 9.09
CA THR A 351 -27.23 -19.39 9.19
C THR A 351 -27.94 -19.61 10.52
N PHE A 352 -27.28 -19.24 11.62
CA PHE A 352 -27.86 -19.27 12.96
C PHE A 352 -29.12 -18.40 13.05
N LEU A 353 -29.05 -17.14 12.61
CA LEU A 353 -30.18 -16.20 12.73
C LEU A 353 -31.42 -16.73 12.02
N ARG A 354 -31.29 -17.31 10.83
CA ARG A 354 -32.43 -17.86 10.08
C ARG A 354 -33.03 -19.08 10.77
N LYS A 355 -32.20 -20.03 11.23
CA LYS A 355 -32.65 -21.21 11.97
C LYS A 355 -33.29 -20.83 13.33
N TYR A 356 -32.71 -19.86 14.02
CA TYR A 356 -33.24 -19.32 15.27
C TYR A 356 -34.61 -18.65 15.07
N THR A 357 -34.74 -17.82 14.03
CA THR A 357 -36.01 -17.17 13.67
C THR A 357 -37.08 -18.20 13.35
N LEU A 358 -36.76 -19.21 12.54
CA LEU A 358 -37.71 -20.27 12.20
C LEU A 358 -38.13 -21.09 13.43
N ARG A 359 -37.18 -21.40 14.33
CA ARG A 359 -37.49 -22.07 15.61
C ARG A 359 -38.43 -21.25 16.48
N TYR A 360 -38.24 -19.93 16.54
CA TYR A 360 -39.17 -19.03 17.21
C TYR A 360 -40.57 -19.09 16.58
N CYS A 361 -40.67 -19.01 15.24
CA CYS A 361 -41.94 -19.13 14.53
C CYS A 361 -42.68 -20.45 14.84
N VAL A 362 -41.96 -21.59 14.86
CA VAL A 362 -42.53 -22.90 15.23
C VAL A 362 -43.07 -22.88 16.66
N LYS A 363 -42.33 -22.29 17.61
CA LYS A 363 -42.75 -22.18 19.00
C LYS A 363 -44.04 -21.35 19.13
N GLU A 364 -44.14 -20.26 18.39
CA GLU A 364 -45.30 -19.35 18.40
C GLU A 364 -46.57 -19.95 17.78
N VAL A 365 -46.46 -20.91 16.85
CA VAL A 365 -47.62 -21.67 16.33
C VAL A 365 -47.94 -22.87 17.24
N GLY A 366 -46.92 -23.40 17.90
CA GLY A 366 -46.97 -24.60 18.73
C GLY A 366 -46.47 -25.82 17.97
N ALA A 367 -45.31 -26.34 18.38
CA ALA A 367 -44.64 -27.46 17.71
C ALA A 367 -45.53 -28.71 17.57
N GLN A 368 -46.40 -28.99 18.55
CA GLN A 368 -47.36 -30.10 18.48
C GLN A 368 -48.40 -29.91 17.37
N ASN A 369 -48.88 -28.67 17.15
CA ASN A 369 -49.85 -28.35 16.10
C ASN A 369 -49.27 -28.56 14.70
N LEU A 370 -47.96 -28.36 14.56
CA LEU A 370 -47.21 -28.54 13.33
C LEU A 370 -46.64 -29.96 13.16
N GLN A 371 -46.93 -30.90 14.08
CA GLN A 371 -46.35 -32.25 14.09
C GLN A 371 -44.80 -32.28 14.25
N LEU A 372 -44.23 -31.18 14.76
CA LEU A 372 -42.80 -30.96 15.03
C LEU A 372 -42.48 -31.02 16.53
N GLY A 373 -43.32 -31.67 17.34
CA GLY A 373 -43.13 -31.77 18.79
C GLY A 373 -41.97 -32.68 19.22
N ASP A 374 -41.48 -33.53 18.31
CA ASP A 374 -40.28 -34.33 18.51
C ASP A 374 -39.02 -33.52 18.16
N ALA A 375 -38.01 -33.56 19.02
CA ALA A 375 -36.81 -32.72 18.87
C ALA A 375 -36.03 -33.07 17.60
N ILE A 376 -35.92 -34.34 17.23
CA ILE A 376 -35.20 -34.76 16.02
C ILE A 376 -35.95 -34.27 14.79
N LYS A 377 -37.27 -34.44 14.75
CA LYS A 377 -38.10 -33.92 13.65
C LYS A 377 -38.00 -32.41 13.49
N LEU A 378 -38.00 -31.67 14.60
CA LEU A 378 -37.83 -30.22 14.56
C LEU A 378 -36.49 -29.84 13.93
N GLU A 379 -35.39 -30.42 14.39
CA GLU A 379 -34.06 -30.10 13.84
C GLU A 379 -33.95 -30.49 12.36
N THR A 380 -34.48 -31.65 11.96
CA THR A 380 -34.53 -32.04 10.54
C THR A 380 -35.30 -31.03 9.70
N TYR A 381 -36.48 -30.60 10.15
CA TYR A 381 -37.28 -29.58 9.45
C TYR A 381 -36.56 -28.23 9.37
N LEU A 382 -35.90 -27.78 10.44
CA LEU A 382 -35.11 -26.54 10.44
C LEU A 382 -33.95 -26.61 9.44
N GLU A 383 -33.28 -27.77 9.35
CA GLU A 383 -32.21 -28.00 8.39
C GLU A 383 -32.75 -28.00 6.95
N GLU A 384 -33.79 -28.77 6.66
CA GLU A 384 -34.39 -28.85 5.32
C GLU A 384 -34.91 -27.48 4.84
N ALA A 385 -35.57 -26.73 5.72
CA ALA A 385 -36.01 -25.37 5.42
C ALA A 385 -34.81 -24.46 5.12
N PHE A 386 -33.75 -24.54 5.93
CA PHE A 386 -32.54 -23.76 5.69
C PHE A 386 -31.84 -24.16 4.39
N GLN A 387 -31.78 -25.44 4.06
CA GLN A 387 -31.23 -25.93 2.80
C GLN A 387 -32.05 -25.43 1.59
N ALA A 388 -33.37 -25.34 1.71
CA ALA A 388 -34.22 -24.73 0.67
C ALA A 388 -33.89 -23.25 0.42
N PHE A 389 -33.35 -22.53 1.41
CA PHE A 389 -32.76 -21.20 1.23
C PHE A 389 -31.33 -21.26 0.66
N LEU A 390 -30.49 -22.12 1.22
CA LEU A 390 -29.05 -22.13 0.99
C LEU A 390 -28.65 -22.55 -0.43
N VAL A 391 -29.37 -23.52 -1.00
CA VAL A 391 -29.15 -24.02 -2.37
C VAL A 391 -29.25 -22.87 -3.40
N PRO A 392 -30.38 -22.14 -3.52
CA PRO A 392 -30.48 -20.99 -4.41
C PRO A 392 -29.58 -19.81 -3.99
N ARG A 393 -29.30 -19.64 -2.69
CA ARG A 393 -28.35 -18.62 -2.20
C ARG A 393 -26.93 -18.84 -2.73
N SER A 394 -26.58 -20.08 -3.00
CA SER A 394 -25.28 -20.50 -3.51
C SER A 394 -25.29 -20.76 -5.03
N GLN A 395 -26.36 -20.39 -5.75
CA GLN A 395 -26.47 -20.48 -7.21
C GLN A 395 -26.70 -19.09 -7.85
N PRO A 396 -25.73 -18.17 -7.73
CA PRO A 396 -25.85 -16.83 -8.31
C PRO A 396 -25.71 -16.84 -9.83
N ASP A 397 -26.30 -15.83 -10.47
CA ASP A 397 -25.97 -15.45 -11.84
C ASP A 397 -24.81 -14.43 -11.79
N LEU A 398 -23.64 -14.81 -12.30
CA LEU A 398 -22.45 -13.95 -12.29
C LEU A 398 -22.64 -12.73 -13.20
N PHE A 399 -22.00 -11.60 -12.86
CA PHE A 399 -21.91 -10.46 -13.77
C PHE A 399 -21.10 -10.81 -15.02
N ASP A 400 -21.42 -10.14 -16.13
CA ASP A 400 -20.71 -10.30 -17.39
C ASP A 400 -19.21 -9.98 -17.22
N GLY A 401 -18.34 -10.85 -17.73
CA GLY A 401 -16.89 -10.64 -17.68
C GLY A 401 -16.18 -11.25 -16.47
N VAL A 402 -16.90 -11.77 -15.46
CA VAL A 402 -16.28 -12.38 -14.26
C VAL A 402 -15.42 -13.59 -14.62
N GLU A 403 -15.85 -14.40 -15.58
CA GLU A 403 -15.06 -15.55 -16.03
C GLU A 403 -13.74 -15.12 -16.69
N GLN A 404 -13.80 -14.15 -17.61
CA GLN A 404 -12.63 -13.62 -18.27
C GLN A 404 -11.67 -12.95 -17.27
N LEU A 405 -12.22 -12.31 -16.23
CA LEU A 405 -11.45 -11.71 -15.15
C LEU A 405 -10.64 -12.77 -14.39
N PHE A 406 -11.26 -13.87 -13.93
CA PHE A 406 -10.56 -14.91 -13.16
C PHE A 406 -9.43 -15.54 -13.96
N GLN A 407 -9.70 -15.92 -15.22
CA GLN A 407 -8.67 -16.46 -16.12
C GLN A 407 -7.52 -15.47 -16.34
N GLY A 408 -7.85 -14.20 -16.60
CA GLY A 408 -6.87 -13.15 -16.83
C GLY A 408 -6.00 -12.88 -15.60
N LEU A 409 -6.60 -12.87 -14.41
CA LEU A 409 -5.88 -12.68 -13.16
C LEU A 409 -4.96 -13.86 -12.87
N GLU A 410 -5.43 -15.09 -12.97
CA GLU A 410 -4.54 -16.24 -12.78
C GLU A 410 -3.34 -16.21 -13.71
N MET A 411 -3.55 -15.88 -14.98
CA MET A 411 -2.46 -15.79 -15.96
C MET A 411 -1.44 -14.70 -15.57
N GLU A 412 -1.92 -13.51 -15.19
CA GLU A 412 -1.05 -12.40 -14.77
C GLU A 412 -0.30 -12.71 -13.46
N LEU A 413 -0.99 -13.31 -12.49
CA LEU A 413 -0.40 -13.70 -11.21
C LEU A 413 0.63 -14.81 -11.42
N LYS A 414 0.34 -15.87 -12.19
CA LYS A 414 1.31 -16.92 -12.55
C LYS A 414 2.54 -16.34 -13.25
N ALA A 415 2.38 -15.39 -14.17
CA ALA A 415 3.48 -14.74 -14.88
C ALA A 415 4.36 -13.84 -13.99
N SER A 416 3.85 -13.40 -12.84
CA SER A 416 4.60 -12.57 -11.87
C SER A 416 5.27 -13.41 -10.77
N HIS A 417 5.03 -14.73 -10.74
CA HIS A 417 5.66 -15.66 -9.81
C HIS A 417 6.96 -16.22 -10.39
N THR A 418 8.01 -16.24 -9.57
CA THR A 418 9.31 -16.84 -9.91
C THR A 418 9.52 -18.22 -9.28
N GLY A 419 8.51 -18.76 -8.59
CA GLY A 419 8.54 -20.06 -7.93
C GLY A 419 7.64 -21.09 -8.60
N THR A 420 7.95 -22.37 -8.41
CA THR A 420 7.29 -23.54 -9.01
C THR A 420 6.08 -24.07 -8.23
N ASP A 421 5.54 -23.31 -7.27
CA ASP A 421 4.52 -23.83 -6.35
C ASP A 421 3.09 -23.54 -6.81
N SER A 422 2.20 -24.51 -6.55
CA SER A 422 0.74 -24.44 -6.66
C SER A 422 0.12 -23.53 -5.58
N ALA A 423 0.67 -22.33 -5.41
CA ALA A 423 0.19 -21.38 -4.41
C ALA A 423 -1.22 -20.91 -4.76
N PRO A 424 -2.09 -20.68 -3.76
CA PRO A 424 -3.41 -20.12 -4.01
C PRO A 424 -3.27 -18.70 -4.56
N LEU A 425 -3.97 -18.43 -5.65
CA LEU A 425 -3.91 -17.15 -6.37
C LEU A 425 -5.13 -16.30 -6.08
N LEU A 426 -6.31 -16.92 -6.10
CA LEU A 426 -7.60 -16.27 -5.92
C LEU A 426 -8.32 -16.87 -4.70
N GLY A 427 -9.04 -16.03 -3.96
CA GLY A 427 -9.87 -16.46 -2.84
C GLY A 427 -11.02 -15.51 -2.56
N VAL A 428 -11.87 -15.88 -1.60
CA VAL A 428 -13.07 -15.11 -1.25
C VAL A 428 -13.07 -14.72 0.22
N ILE A 429 -13.53 -13.51 0.52
CA ILE A 429 -13.83 -13.03 1.87
C ILE A 429 -15.25 -12.45 1.88
N THR A 430 -16.19 -13.10 2.56
CA THR A 430 -17.62 -12.72 2.55
C THR A 430 -18.21 -12.58 3.95
N ASN A 431 -19.15 -11.65 4.11
CA ASN A 431 -19.99 -11.56 5.32
C ASN A 431 -21.24 -12.45 5.23
N GLY A 432 -21.54 -13.00 4.04
CA GLY A 432 -22.67 -13.88 3.82
C GLY A 432 -22.40 -15.34 4.17
N ASN A 433 -23.40 -16.18 3.90
CA ASN A 433 -23.40 -17.61 4.19
C ASN A 433 -23.51 -18.46 2.92
N CYS A 434 -22.94 -17.99 1.81
CA CYS A 434 -22.83 -18.78 0.59
C CYS A 434 -21.93 -20.01 0.81
N GLU A 435 -22.26 -21.15 0.20
CA GLU A 435 -21.42 -22.35 0.22
C GLU A 435 -20.64 -22.52 -1.07
N MET A 436 -19.35 -22.85 -0.95
CA MET A 436 -18.44 -22.99 -2.07
C MET A 436 -18.87 -24.11 -3.02
N ASP A 437 -19.32 -25.24 -2.47
CA ASP A 437 -19.73 -26.42 -3.23
C ASP A 437 -21.01 -26.20 -4.04
N GLY A 438 -21.82 -25.21 -3.66
CA GLY A 438 -23.04 -24.82 -4.38
C GLY A 438 -22.78 -23.88 -5.56
N LEU A 439 -21.66 -23.15 -5.55
CA LEU A 439 -21.31 -22.16 -6.59
C LEU A 439 -21.08 -22.82 -7.96
N PRO A 440 -21.22 -22.08 -9.07
CA PRO A 440 -20.95 -22.63 -10.40
C PRO A 440 -19.57 -23.31 -10.47
N LYS A 441 -19.50 -24.48 -11.12
CA LYS A 441 -18.27 -25.30 -11.18
C LYS A 441 -17.04 -24.49 -11.63
N TYR A 442 -17.25 -23.62 -12.61
CA TYR A 442 -16.26 -22.68 -13.10
C TYR A 442 -15.67 -21.78 -11.99
N PHE A 443 -16.52 -21.24 -11.11
CA PHE A 443 -16.09 -20.44 -9.96
C PHE A 443 -15.24 -21.28 -8.99
N GLN A 444 -15.65 -22.52 -8.75
CA GLN A 444 -14.95 -23.46 -7.88
C GLN A 444 -13.55 -23.80 -8.38
N ASP A 445 -13.38 -23.90 -9.70
CA ASP A 445 -12.10 -24.26 -10.30
C ASP A 445 -11.06 -23.13 -10.21
N HIS A 446 -11.50 -21.88 -9.98
CA HIS A 446 -10.63 -20.70 -9.89
C HIS A 446 -10.36 -20.24 -8.45
N MET A 447 -11.32 -20.35 -7.53
CA MET A 447 -11.14 -19.88 -6.16
C MET A 447 -10.53 -20.97 -5.27
N SER A 448 -9.33 -20.70 -4.75
CA SER A 448 -8.59 -21.67 -3.94
C SER A 448 -9.14 -21.85 -2.53
N PHE A 449 -9.87 -20.84 -2.01
CA PHE A 449 -10.47 -20.86 -0.68
C PHE A 449 -11.59 -19.82 -0.55
N MET A 450 -12.44 -20.00 0.44
CA MET A 450 -13.45 -19.03 0.88
C MET A 450 -13.39 -18.86 2.40
N VAL A 451 -13.42 -17.61 2.86
CA VAL A 451 -13.48 -17.23 4.27
C VAL A 451 -14.78 -16.47 4.51
N SER A 452 -15.66 -17.01 5.35
CA SER A 452 -16.91 -16.36 5.73
C SER A 452 -16.86 -15.79 7.15
N ALA A 453 -17.72 -14.83 7.43
CA ALA A 453 -17.89 -14.30 8.79
C ALA A 453 -18.31 -15.39 9.79
N GLU A 454 -19.16 -16.34 9.38
CA GLU A 454 -19.57 -17.51 10.17
C GLU A 454 -18.37 -18.38 10.54
N LEU A 455 -17.49 -18.70 9.58
CA LEU A 455 -16.31 -19.54 9.82
C LEU A 455 -15.32 -18.90 10.81
N VAL A 456 -15.17 -17.58 10.76
CA VAL A 456 -14.20 -16.83 11.57
C VAL A 456 -14.79 -16.35 12.91
N GLY A 457 -16.12 -16.22 12.99
CA GLY A 457 -16.83 -15.64 14.13
C GLY A 457 -16.84 -14.11 14.14
N THR A 458 -16.44 -13.45 13.05
CA THR A 458 -16.44 -11.97 12.96
C THR A 458 -16.52 -11.52 11.50
N PRO A 459 -17.35 -10.50 11.17
CA PRO A 459 -17.49 -10.00 9.80
C PRO A 459 -16.44 -8.93 9.45
N LYS A 460 -16.29 -8.65 8.16
CA LYS A 460 -15.75 -7.38 7.66
C LYS A 460 -16.57 -6.22 8.27
N PRO A 461 -15.94 -5.12 8.70
CA PRO A 461 -14.56 -4.68 8.43
C PRO A 461 -13.48 -5.16 9.42
N SER A 462 -13.77 -6.13 10.30
CA SER A 462 -12.78 -6.57 11.30
C SER A 462 -11.51 -7.11 10.64
N ARG A 463 -10.35 -6.72 11.16
CA ARG A 463 -9.05 -7.22 10.69
C ARG A 463 -8.94 -8.76 10.79
N VAL A 464 -9.65 -9.39 11.71
CA VAL A 464 -9.58 -10.83 11.99
C VAL A 464 -9.97 -11.67 10.77
N ILE A 465 -11.00 -11.28 10.02
CA ILE A 465 -11.43 -12.04 8.83
C ILE A 465 -10.40 -11.92 7.68
N PHE A 466 -9.79 -10.75 7.51
CA PHE A 466 -8.70 -10.55 6.55
C PHE A 466 -7.45 -11.33 6.97
N ASP A 467 -7.12 -11.38 8.26
CA ASP A 467 -6.01 -12.17 8.78
C ASP A 467 -6.18 -13.66 8.49
N ALA A 468 -7.40 -14.19 8.63
CA ALA A 468 -7.73 -15.57 8.30
C ALA A 468 -7.54 -15.87 6.80
N ALA A 469 -7.89 -14.93 5.92
CA ALA A 469 -7.65 -15.04 4.48
C ALA A 469 -6.15 -14.92 4.11
N VAL A 470 -5.43 -13.99 4.71
CA VAL A 470 -3.97 -13.82 4.52
C VAL A 470 -3.22 -15.10 4.90
N ALA A 471 -3.66 -15.79 5.96
CA ALA A 471 -3.08 -17.05 6.41
C ALA A 471 -3.23 -18.22 5.40
N LYS A 472 -4.11 -18.10 4.40
CA LYS A 472 -4.24 -19.08 3.31
C LYS A 472 -3.16 -18.91 2.23
N PHE A 473 -2.56 -17.73 2.11
CA PHE A 473 -1.47 -17.47 1.17
C PHE A 473 -0.10 -17.90 1.74
N PRO A 474 0.93 -18.09 0.89
CA PRO A 474 2.27 -18.41 1.34
C PRO A 474 2.82 -17.37 2.32
N ALA A 475 3.44 -17.83 3.42
CA ALA A 475 4.04 -16.96 4.44
C ALA A 475 5.15 -16.02 3.91
N SER A 476 5.67 -16.29 2.70
CA SER A 476 6.63 -15.43 2.02
C SER A 476 5.99 -14.15 1.45
N TYR A 477 4.66 -14.10 1.31
CA TYR A 477 3.96 -12.92 0.78
C TYR A 477 3.72 -11.94 1.92
N SER A 478 4.26 -10.73 1.77
CA SER A 478 3.77 -9.61 2.57
C SER A 478 2.36 -9.26 2.15
N ARG A 479 1.59 -8.65 3.05
CA ARG A 479 0.20 -8.22 2.80
C ARG A 479 0.07 -7.26 1.60
N GLN A 480 1.13 -6.53 1.27
CA GLN A 480 1.20 -5.64 0.10
C GLN A 480 1.24 -6.39 -1.24
N HIS A 481 1.51 -7.70 -1.25
CA HIS A 481 1.34 -8.55 -2.44
C HIS A 481 -0.12 -8.99 -2.63
N LEU A 482 -0.99 -8.76 -1.64
CA LEU A 482 -2.37 -9.23 -1.63
C LEU A 482 -3.31 -8.05 -1.87
N VAL A 483 -4.30 -8.26 -2.72
CA VAL A 483 -5.33 -7.28 -3.04
C VAL A 483 -6.69 -7.80 -2.60
N HIS A 484 -7.50 -6.97 -1.97
CA HIS A 484 -8.92 -7.23 -1.76
C HIS A 484 -9.76 -6.36 -2.69
N VAL A 485 -10.80 -6.96 -3.28
CA VAL A 485 -11.72 -6.34 -4.23
C VAL A 485 -13.13 -6.46 -3.67
N GLY A 486 -13.83 -5.33 -3.55
CA GLY A 486 -15.22 -5.32 -3.07
C GLY A 486 -15.92 -4.01 -3.39
N ASP A 487 -17.24 -3.99 -3.25
CA ASP A 487 -18.10 -2.84 -3.53
C ASP A 487 -18.38 -1.99 -2.27
N HIS A 488 -18.32 -2.58 -1.09
CA HIS A 488 -18.67 -1.88 0.14
C HIS A 488 -17.45 -1.16 0.72
N TYR A 489 -17.47 0.17 0.69
CA TYR A 489 -16.30 0.99 1.05
C TYR A 489 -15.81 0.71 2.49
N GLU A 490 -16.70 0.72 3.47
CA GLU A 490 -16.30 0.51 4.87
C GLU A 490 -15.84 -0.93 5.15
N CYS A 491 -16.60 -1.91 4.68
CA CYS A 491 -16.34 -3.34 4.93
C CYS A 491 -15.13 -3.85 4.17
N ASP A 492 -15.09 -3.63 2.86
CA ASP A 492 -14.12 -4.26 1.97
C ASP A 492 -12.89 -3.39 1.83
N VAL A 493 -13.08 -2.10 1.54
CA VAL A 493 -11.98 -1.20 1.21
C VAL A 493 -11.25 -0.77 2.49
N GLU A 494 -11.93 -0.10 3.41
CA GLU A 494 -11.27 0.33 4.65
C GLU A 494 -10.86 -0.84 5.53
N GLY A 495 -11.69 -1.88 5.62
CA GLY A 495 -11.39 -3.11 6.37
C GLY A 495 -10.09 -3.76 5.88
N ALA A 496 -9.97 -4.02 4.57
CA ALA A 496 -8.77 -4.62 4.00
C ALA A 496 -7.56 -3.68 4.09
N LYS A 497 -7.75 -2.37 3.89
CA LYS A 497 -6.68 -1.38 4.01
C LYS A 497 -6.09 -1.33 5.41
N ARG A 498 -6.94 -1.30 6.46
CA ARG A 498 -6.52 -1.40 7.87
C ARG A 498 -5.84 -2.74 8.18
N ALA A 499 -6.26 -3.81 7.51
CA ALA A 499 -5.58 -5.09 7.58
C ALA A 499 -4.22 -5.07 6.83
N GLY A 500 -3.87 -4.03 6.08
CA GLY A 500 -2.58 -3.86 5.40
C GLY A 500 -2.53 -4.49 4.00
N LEU A 501 -3.68 -4.85 3.43
CA LEU A 501 -3.83 -5.28 2.05
C LEU A 501 -3.93 -4.06 1.12
N ARG A 502 -3.68 -4.30 -0.17
CA ARG A 502 -4.06 -3.35 -1.21
C ARG A 502 -5.53 -3.51 -1.57
N THR A 503 -6.15 -2.46 -2.09
CA THR A 503 -7.61 -2.43 -2.25
C THR A 503 -8.03 -1.94 -3.62
N ILE A 504 -9.07 -2.56 -4.17
CA ILE A 504 -9.76 -2.07 -5.37
C ILE A 504 -11.23 -1.93 -5.03
N TRP A 505 -11.73 -0.70 -5.10
CA TRP A 505 -13.14 -0.42 -4.88
C TRP A 505 -13.91 -0.56 -6.19
N VAL A 506 -14.87 -1.48 -6.23
CA VAL A 506 -15.80 -1.63 -7.36
C VAL A 506 -17.02 -0.77 -7.09
N ASN A 507 -17.22 0.28 -7.86
CA ASN A 507 -18.31 1.22 -7.64
C ASN A 507 -19.00 1.56 -8.97
N ALA A 508 -20.09 0.85 -9.27
CA ALA A 508 -20.91 1.09 -10.46
C ALA A 508 -21.50 2.51 -10.53
N MET A 509 -21.68 3.17 -9.38
CA MET A 509 -22.18 4.55 -9.29
C MET A 509 -21.07 5.59 -9.44
N TRP A 510 -19.82 5.18 -9.60
CA TRP A 510 -18.69 6.08 -9.82
C TRP A 510 -18.89 6.88 -11.10
N SER A 511 -19.02 8.20 -10.96
CA SER A 511 -19.39 9.10 -12.06
C SER A 511 -18.20 9.49 -12.96
N LYS A 512 -16.97 9.31 -12.48
CA LYS A 512 -15.70 9.66 -13.16
C LYS A 512 -15.13 8.44 -13.90
N PRO A 513 -14.14 8.57 -14.80
CA PRO A 513 -13.47 7.40 -15.38
C PRO A 513 -12.84 6.49 -14.32
N ASP A 514 -12.54 5.26 -14.70
CA ASP A 514 -11.81 4.33 -13.83
C ASP A 514 -10.46 4.94 -13.41
N ALA A 515 -10.19 4.91 -12.11
CA ALA A 515 -8.93 5.32 -11.53
C ALA A 515 -8.13 4.08 -11.18
N LEU A 516 -7.26 3.66 -12.08
CA LEU A 516 -6.52 2.39 -11.93
C LEU A 516 -5.42 2.45 -10.87
N THR A 517 -5.13 3.65 -10.36
CA THR A 517 -4.22 3.93 -9.26
C THR A 517 -4.71 5.15 -8.51
N GLN A 518 -4.28 5.32 -7.26
CA GLN A 518 -4.54 6.53 -6.48
C GLN A 518 -4.04 7.81 -7.19
N ALA A 519 -2.99 7.71 -8.01
CA ALA A 519 -2.45 8.84 -8.77
C ALA A 519 -3.35 9.29 -9.94
N ASP A 520 -4.33 8.47 -10.34
CA ASP A 520 -5.31 8.83 -11.36
C ASP A 520 -6.49 9.62 -10.75
N LEU A 521 -6.62 9.67 -9.42
CA LEU A 521 -7.67 10.41 -8.71
C LEU A 521 -7.37 11.90 -8.64
N THR A 522 -8.43 12.72 -8.55
CA THR A 522 -8.25 14.12 -8.14
C THR A 522 -7.79 14.16 -6.68
N LYS A 523 -7.16 15.25 -6.26
CA LYS A 523 -6.73 15.42 -4.86
C LYS A 523 -7.90 15.25 -3.87
N GLU A 524 -9.06 15.82 -4.19
CA GLU A 524 -10.27 15.72 -3.36
C GLU A 524 -10.76 14.27 -3.24
N ASP A 525 -10.79 13.53 -4.35
CA ASP A 525 -11.19 12.11 -4.33
C ASP A 525 -10.16 11.25 -3.60
N ALA A 526 -8.86 11.54 -3.76
CA ALA A 526 -7.79 10.81 -3.09
C ALA A 526 -7.81 11.02 -1.57
N GLU A 527 -8.22 12.20 -1.11
CA GLU A 527 -8.45 12.50 0.31
C GLU A 527 -9.73 11.83 0.82
N GLN A 528 -10.84 11.94 0.08
CA GLN A 528 -12.12 11.35 0.46
C GLN A 528 -12.08 9.82 0.49
N TYR A 529 -11.44 9.21 -0.51
CA TYR A 529 -11.38 7.77 -0.70
C TYR A 529 -9.98 7.20 -0.44
N ALA A 530 -9.28 7.73 0.56
CA ALA A 530 -7.87 7.40 0.85
C ALA A 530 -7.59 5.91 1.07
N ALA A 531 -8.59 5.11 1.46
CA ALA A 531 -8.43 3.68 1.63
C ALA A 531 -8.47 2.88 0.32
N ALA A 532 -8.91 3.45 -0.81
CA ALA A 532 -8.96 2.80 -2.11
C ALA A 532 -7.65 3.03 -2.89
N ASP A 533 -6.88 1.96 -3.16
CA ASP A 533 -5.68 2.06 -4.02
C ASP A 533 -6.02 2.19 -5.51
N ALA A 534 -7.22 1.74 -5.90
CA ALA A 534 -7.84 1.96 -7.20
C ALA A 534 -9.37 1.96 -7.08
N ILE A 535 -10.04 2.63 -8.00
CA ILE A 535 -11.51 2.67 -8.11
C ILE A 535 -11.88 2.28 -9.54
N VAL A 536 -12.74 1.28 -9.68
CA VAL A 536 -13.23 0.80 -10.97
C VAL A 536 -14.75 0.77 -10.98
N LYS A 537 -15.38 1.05 -12.11
CA LYS A 537 -16.84 0.94 -12.26
C LYS A 537 -17.29 -0.50 -12.33
N GLU A 538 -16.55 -1.27 -13.13
CA GLU A 538 -16.89 -2.65 -13.49
C GLU A 538 -15.82 -3.58 -12.95
N VAL A 539 -16.24 -4.76 -12.48
CA VAL A 539 -15.32 -5.74 -11.88
C VAL A 539 -14.27 -6.24 -12.87
N ASN A 540 -14.57 -6.24 -14.17
CA ASN A 540 -13.62 -6.65 -15.22
C ASN A 540 -12.36 -5.75 -15.30
N ALA A 541 -12.46 -4.47 -14.92
CA ALA A 541 -11.36 -3.51 -14.94
C ALA A 541 -10.32 -3.78 -13.85
N VAL A 542 -10.65 -4.61 -12.85
CA VAL A 542 -9.71 -5.13 -11.84
C VAL A 542 -8.48 -5.76 -12.51
N LEU A 543 -8.66 -6.48 -13.62
CA LEU A 543 -7.53 -7.07 -14.35
C LEU A 543 -6.56 -6.00 -14.86
N SER A 544 -7.09 -4.90 -15.38
CA SER A 544 -6.28 -3.77 -15.88
C SER A 544 -5.49 -3.10 -14.76
N VAL A 545 -6.10 -2.94 -13.58
CA VAL A 545 -5.43 -2.45 -12.37
C VAL A 545 -4.25 -3.36 -11.99
N VAL A 546 -4.51 -4.66 -11.85
CA VAL A 546 -3.48 -5.64 -11.45
C VAL A 546 -2.35 -5.71 -12.47
N LYS A 547 -2.66 -5.72 -13.78
CA LYS A 547 -1.64 -5.66 -14.85
C LYS A 547 -0.79 -4.40 -14.76
N ARG A 548 -1.41 -3.23 -14.54
CA ARG A 548 -0.68 -1.97 -14.40
C ARG A 548 0.26 -2.01 -13.20
N TRP A 549 -0.21 -2.47 -12.04
CA TRP A 549 0.62 -2.60 -10.84
C TRP A 549 1.78 -3.59 -11.03
N ASN A 550 1.53 -4.74 -11.65
CA ASN A 550 2.59 -5.72 -11.92
C ASN A 550 3.58 -5.24 -12.98
N MET A 551 3.14 -4.49 -13.98
CA MET A 551 4.02 -3.84 -14.95
C MET A 551 4.93 -2.82 -14.28
N LEU A 552 4.37 -1.93 -13.45
CA LEU A 552 5.15 -0.94 -12.69
C LEU A 552 6.17 -1.61 -11.76
N ALA A 553 5.77 -2.69 -11.07
CA ALA A 553 6.69 -3.49 -10.27
C ALA A 553 7.83 -4.08 -11.13
N LYS A 554 7.54 -4.60 -12.33
CA LYS A 554 8.56 -5.13 -13.26
C LYS A 554 9.51 -4.05 -13.79
N THR A 555 9.01 -2.86 -14.13
CA THR A 555 9.84 -1.73 -14.57
C THR A 555 10.73 -1.26 -13.43
N SER A 556 10.16 -1.15 -12.22
CA SER A 556 10.94 -0.83 -11.03
C SER A 556 12.02 -1.88 -10.78
N LEU A 557 11.81 -3.16 -11.14
CA LEU A 557 12.79 -4.25 -11.01
C LEU A 557 13.93 -4.22 -12.04
N LYS A 558 13.74 -3.61 -13.21
CA LYS A 558 14.72 -3.50 -14.30
C LYS A 558 15.61 -2.27 -14.20
N GLU A 559 15.14 -1.21 -13.54
CA GLU A 559 15.91 -0.03 -13.11
C GLU A 559 16.56 -0.29 -11.75
#